data_AF-A0A7R9LMD0-F1
#
_entry.id   AF-A0A7R9LMD0-F1
#
_cell.length_a   1.000
_cell.length_b   1.000
_cell.length_c   1.000
_cell.angle_alpha   90.00
_cell.angle_beta   90.00
_cell.angle_gamma   90.00
#
_symmetry.space_group_name_H-M   'P 1'
#
loop_
_entity.id
_entity.type
_entity.pdbx_description
1 polymer ?
#
loop_
_entity_poly.entity_id
_entity_poly.type
_entity_poly.pdbx_seq_one_letter_code
_entity_poly.pdbx_strand_id
1 'polypeptide(L)' 'MSQMAANQSTGRGGFGEVYHVRHMIEGEEYAVKIVKFLDFVVNYRNSWREDNHLYIQMDYYEQNLQTIIDNKHINF' A
#
# COMPACT_ATOMS: atom_id res chain seq x y z
N MET A 1 -10.47 8.64 -12.93
CA MET A 1 -9.06 8.26 -13.07
C MET A 1 -8.25 9.53 -13.29
N SER A 2 -7.46 9.98 -12.31
CA SER A 2 -6.68 11.21 -12.42
C SER A 2 -5.40 10.97 -13.21
N GLN A 3 -5.07 11.91 -14.11
CA GLN A 3 -3.88 11.88 -14.95
C GLN A 3 -2.72 12.46 -14.13
N MET A 4 -1.59 11.74 -14.04
CA MET A 4 -0.37 12.18 -13.36
C MET A 4 0.78 12.27 -14.37
N ALA A 5 1.59 13.33 -14.31
CA ALA A 5 2.87 13.39 -15.01
C ALA A 5 3.97 12.90 -14.06
N ALA A 6 4.60 11.77 -14.39
CA ALA A 6 5.69 11.22 -13.59
C ALA A 6 7.00 11.95 -13.93
N ASN A 7 7.60 12.61 -12.93
CA ASN A 7 8.96 13.12 -13.01
C ASN A 7 9.91 12.17 -12.27
N GLN A 8 11.20 12.32 -12.59
CA GLN A 8 12.40 11.61 -12.13
C GLN A 8 12.23 10.67 -10.92
N SER A 9 12.65 9.41 -11.07
CA SER A 9 12.74 8.44 -9.96
C SER A 9 13.63 9.01 -8.84
N THR A 10 13.10 9.06 -7.62
CA THR A 10 13.79 9.60 -6.43
C THR A 10 14.37 8.51 -5.54
N GLY A 11 14.08 7.22 -5.82
CA GLY A 11 14.65 6.11 -5.07
C GLY A 11 14.08 4.74 -5.47
N ARG A 12 14.84 3.67 -5.22
CA ARG A 12 14.48 2.29 -5.51
C ARG A 12 14.83 1.36 -4.35
N GLY A 13 13.98 0.38 -4.08
CA GLY A 13 14.23 -0.69 -3.08
C GLY A 13 13.62 -2.02 -3.50
N GLY A 14 13.74 -3.04 -2.64
CA GLY A 14 13.30 -4.42 -2.96
C GLY A 14 11.80 -4.56 -3.32
N PHE A 15 10.97 -3.62 -2.87
CA PHE A 15 9.52 -3.63 -3.10
C PHE A 15 9.06 -2.76 -4.28
N GLY A 16 9.93 -1.91 -4.86
CA GLY A 16 9.51 -1.00 -5.93
C GLY A 16 10.34 0.26 -6.06
N GLU A 17 9.79 1.24 -6.78
CA GLU A 17 10.40 2.53 -7.11
C GLU A 17 9.53 3.69 -6.62
N VAL A 18 10.16 4.80 -6.24
CA VAL A 18 9.48 6.03 -5.79
C VAL A 18 9.73 7.12 -6.82
N TYR A 19 8.69 7.87 -7.15
CA TYR A 19 8.72 8.98 -8.09
C TYR A 19 8.22 10.25 -7.41
N HIS A 20 8.84 11.38 -7.74
CA HIS A 20 8.28 12.69 -7.50
C HIS A 20 7.27 13.00 -8.60
N VAL A 21 6.04 13.30 -8.23
CA VAL A 21 4.95 13.56 -9.18
C VAL A 21 4.25 14.85 -8.82
N ARG A 22 3.71 15.52 -9.83
CA ARG A 22 2.81 16.66 -9.65
C ARG A 22 1.40 16.25 -10.03
N HIS A 23 0.44 16.42 -9.11
CA HIS A 23 -0.95 16.16 -9.40
C HIS A 23 -1.49 17.22 -10.36
N MET A 24 -2.03 16.81 -11.51
CA MET A 24 -2.32 17.73 -12.61
C MET A 24 -3.48 18.70 -12.33
N ILE A 25 -4.40 18.33 -11.43
CA ILE A 25 -5.60 19.12 -11.13
C ILE A 25 -5.32 20.09 -9.98
N GLU A 26 -4.71 19.61 -8.90
CA GLU A 26 -4.45 20.42 -7.70
C GLU A 26 -3.14 21.21 -7.81
N GLY A 27 -2.21 20.77 -8.68
CA GLY A 27 -0.89 21.36 -8.83
C GLY A 27 0.10 20.99 -7.72
N GLU A 28 -0.34 20.25 -6.70
CA GLU A 28 0.44 19.79 -5.55
C GLU A 28 1.43 18.68 -5.91
N GLU A 29 2.52 18.60 -5.15
CA GLU A 29 3.60 17.63 -5.34
C GLU A 29 3.51 16.46 -4.36
N TYR A 30 3.75 15.25 -4.86
CA TYR A 30 3.63 14.01 -4.09
C TYR A 30 4.79 13.06 -4.38
N ALA A 31 5.07 12.17 -3.42
CA ALA A 31 5.88 10.98 -3.66
C ALA A 31 4.95 9.80 -3.93
N VAL A 32 5.09 9.17 -5.10
CA VAL A 32 4.32 7.96 -5.47
C VAL A 32 5.25 6.76 -5.50
N LYS A 33 4.97 5.76 -4.69
CA LYS A 33 5.69 4.48 -4.68
C LYS A 33 4.95 3.47 -5.55
N ILE A 34 5.57 3.08 -6.66
CA ILE A 34 5.08 2.03 -7.54
C ILE A 34 5.66 0.70 -7.07
N VAL A 35 4.78 -0.20 -6.63
CA VAL A 35 5.11 -1.57 -6.23
C VAL A 35 4.59 -2.55 -7.27
N LYS A 36 5.29 -3.67 -7.47
CA LYS A 36 4.78 -4.74 -8.33
C LYS A 36 3.54 -5.36 -7.68
N PHE A 37 2.48 -5.52 -8.46
CA PHE A 37 1.27 -6.18 -8.00
C PHE A 37 1.59 -7.67 -7.77
N LEU A 38 1.33 -8.14 -6.56
CA LEU A 38 1.38 -9.55 -6.19
C LEU A 38 -0.04 -9.96 -5.79
N ASP A 39 -0.42 -11.21 -6.05
CA ASP A 39 -1.76 -11.73 -5.76
C ASP A 39 -2.11 -11.74 -4.26
N PHE A 40 -1.14 -11.44 -3.39
CA PHE A 40 -1.25 -11.53 -1.92
C PHE A 40 -1.20 -10.16 -1.21
N VAL A 41 -1.59 -9.08 -1.89
CA VAL A 41 -1.59 -7.73 -1.31
C VAL A 41 -2.94 -7.42 -0.68
N VAL A 42 -2.92 -7.01 0.59
CA VAL A 42 -4.08 -6.45 1.29
C VAL A 42 -4.37 -5.06 0.74
N ASN A 43 -5.59 -4.83 0.24
CA ASN A 43 -5.96 -3.54 -0.34
C ASN A 43 -6.22 -2.50 0.75
N TYR A 44 -5.56 -1.35 0.62
CA TYR A 44 -5.85 -0.14 1.38
C TYR A 44 -7.15 0.50 0.88
N ARG A 45 -7.99 0.97 1.81
CA ARG A 45 -9.25 1.68 1.52
C ARG A 45 -9.21 3.15 1.90
N ASN A 46 -8.78 3.45 3.13
CA ASN A 46 -8.77 4.81 3.67
C ASN A 46 -7.86 4.91 4.91
N SER A 47 -7.57 6.13 5.35
CA SER A 47 -6.94 6.39 6.65
C SER A 47 -7.43 7.71 7.23
N TRP A 48 -7.43 7.78 8.56
CA TRP A 48 -7.75 9.00 9.30
C TRP A 48 -6.94 9.08 10.59
N ARG A 49 -6.89 10.27 11.18
CA ARG A 49 -6.21 10.52 12.45
C ARG A 49 -7.21 11.01 13.49
N GLU A 50 -7.17 10.41 14.66
CA GLU A 50 -8.02 10.75 15.80
C GLU A 50 -7.27 10.40 17.08
N ASP A 51 -7.34 11.24 18.11
CA ASP A 51 -6.72 11.02 19.42
C ASP A 51 -5.24 10.57 19.39
N ASN A 52 -4.43 11.18 18.51
CA ASN A 52 -3.01 10.84 18.30
C ASN A 52 -2.77 9.39 17.78
N HIS A 53 -3.79 8.77 17.18
CA HIS A 53 -3.70 7.48 16.50
C HIS A 53 -3.89 7.65 15.00
N LEU A 54 -3.20 6.82 14.21
CA LEU A 54 -3.44 6.66 12.77
C LEU A 54 -4.24 5.38 12.55
N TYR A 55 -5.43 5.52 11.99
CA TYR A 55 -6.28 4.40 11.61
C TYR A 55 -6.10 4.12 10.12
N ILE A 56 -5.93 2.86 9.76
CA ILE A 56 -5.78 2.40 8.38
C ILE A 56 -6.87 1.37 8.10
N GLN A 57 -7.80 1.70 7.22
CA GLN A 57 -8.85 0.80 6.76
C GLN A 57 -8.33 -0.05 5.59
N MET A 58 -8.56 -1.35 5.69
CA MET A 58 -8.11 -2.35 4.71
C MET A 58 -9.21 -3.37 4.45
N ASP A 59 -9.08 -4.15 3.38
CA ASP A 59 -9.93 -5.33 3.16
C ASP A 59 -9.79 -6.32 4.32
N TYR A 60 -10.92 -6.87 4.76
CA TYR A 60 -10.96 -7.86 5.83
C TYR A 60 -10.67 -9.26 5.27
N TYR A 61 -9.79 -9.98 5.95
CA TYR A 61 -9.49 -11.38 5.68
C TYR A 61 -9.71 -12.18 6.96
N GLU A 62 -10.44 -13.29 6.87
CA GLU A 62 -10.88 -14.06 8.04
C GLU A 62 -9.73 -14.76 8.78
N GLN A 63 -8.61 -15.00 8.10
CA GLN A 63 -7.52 -15.82 8.62
C GLN A 63 -6.16 -15.19 8.29
N ASN A 64 -5.24 -15.30 9.23
CA ASN A 64 -3.82 -15.10 8.96
C ASN A 64 -3.11 -16.46 8.82
N LEU A 65 -1.82 -16.44 8.44
CA LEU A 65 -1.04 -17.68 8.24
C LEU A 65 -1.00 -18.57 9.47
N GLN A 66 -0.90 -17.99 10.68
CA GLN A 66 -0.89 -18.76 11.93
C GLN A 66 -2.21 -19.51 12.11
N THR A 67 -3.33 -18.83 11.89
CA THR A 67 -4.66 -19.44 11.97
C THR A 67 -4.81 -20.63 11.00
N ILE A 68 -4.25 -20.52 9.79
CA ILE A 68 -4.28 -21.61 8.81
C ILE A 68 -3.43 -22.81 9.28
N ILE A 69 -2.24 -22.55 9.82
CA ILE A 69 -1.33 -23.57 10.34
C ILE A 69 -2.01 -24.34 11.48
N ASP A 70 -2.57 -23.61 12.44
CA ASP A 70 -3.24 -24.17 13.62
C ASP A 70 -4.44 -25.05 13.23
N ASN A 71 -5.27 -24.56 12.29
CA ASN A 71 -6.49 -25.26 11.85
C ASN A 71 -6.20 -26.51 11.00
N LYS A 72 -5.05 -26.56 10.31
CA LYS A 72 -4.70 -27.68 9.42
C LYS A 72 -3.77 -28.71 10.08
N HIS A 73 -3.39 -28.52 11.35
CA HIS A 73 -2.39 -29.35 12.04
C HIS A 73 -1.11 -29.56 11.23
N ILE A 74 -0.69 -28.52 10.49
CA ILE A 74 0.55 -28.58 9.70
C ILE A 74 1.70 -28.32 10.65
N ASN A 75 2.41 -29.38 11.05
CA ASN A 75 3.64 -29.26 11.83
C ASN A 75 4.83 -29.15 10.87
N PHE A 76 5.69 -28.15 11.11
CA PHE A 76 6.98 -27.99 10.43
C PHE A 76 8.11 -28.70 11.19
#